data_AF-A0A3D1VPB6-F1
#
_entry.id   AF-A0A3D1VPB6-F1
#
_cell.length_a   1.000
_cell.length_b   1.000
_cell.length_c   1.000
_cell.angle_alpha   90.00
_cell.angle_beta   90.00
_cell.angle_gamma   90.00
#
_symmetry.space_group_name_H-M   'P 1'
#
loop_
_entity.id
_entity.type
_entity.pdbx_description
1 polymer ?
#
loop_
_entity_poly.entity_id
_entity_poly.type
_entity_poly.pdbx_seq_one_letter_code
_entity_poly.pdbx_strand_id
1 'polypeptide(L)'
;SRLREGYSLEEITQRILQNVRKQNPFPEAEEKPVKRYRLHGDFKKAPKMTGLRALYFRYCYELHIIVKRPASVKRVPFSLREDVIRLDRYIAEARFLGKEKIGTIGQLTDYRTNAQEKIAVLIQKRSDLRNQLKRTLRQGDEKAATAIKAEIAAVSAELKGLRKEVSLCDGIEQRSGQVKTNLGLLKQEKEIERKEKTTDEHIRRSGGSGRAYDPKRR
;
A
#
# COMPACT_ATOMS: atom_id res chain seq x y z
N SER A 1 43.85 36.70 17.62
CA SER A 1 42.59 37.27 17.09
C SER A 1 41.44 36.77 17.97
N ARG A 2 40.83 37.64 18.79
CA ARG A 2 39.65 37.25 19.58
C ARG A 2 38.49 37.03 18.62
N LEU A 3 38.07 35.78 18.44
CA LEU A 3 36.80 35.46 17.80
C LEU A 3 35.70 36.13 18.63
N ARG A 4 34.80 36.87 17.96
CA ARG A 4 33.67 37.56 18.56
C ARG A 4 32.84 36.55 19.36
N GLU A 5 32.42 36.89 20.58
CA GLU A 5 31.54 36.05 21.41
C GLU A 5 30.32 35.60 20.57
N GLY A 6 30.02 34.29 20.58
CA GLY A 6 28.95 33.69 19.77
C GLY A 6 29.41 32.87 18.54
N TYR A 7 30.71 32.78 18.30
CA TYR A 7 31.32 32.00 17.20
C TYR A 7 32.26 30.90 17.71
N SER A 8 32.02 30.37 18.92
CA SER A 8 32.69 29.15 19.37
C SER A 8 32.27 27.97 18.47
N LEU A 9 33.21 27.05 18.20
CA LEU A 9 32.94 25.83 17.45
C LEU A 9 31.76 25.04 18.06
N GLU A 10 31.64 25.05 19.38
CA GLU A 10 30.55 24.41 20.13
C GLU A 10 29.20 25.10 19.91
N GLU A 11 29.17 26.43 19.84
CA GLU A 11 27.92 27.17 19.59
C GLU A 11 27.46 27.01 18.14
N ILE A 12 28.41 27.01 17.20
CA ILE A 12 28.13 26.78 15.78
C ILE A 12 27.59 25.36 15.57
N THR A 13 28.20 24.35 16.20
CA THR A 13 27.72 22.96 16.10
C THR A 13 26.35 22.79 16.74
N GLN A 14 26.08 23.40 17.90
CA GLN A 14 24.74 23.39 18.51
C GLN A 14 23.68 24.06 17.62
N ARG A 15 24.00 25.19 16.98
CA ARG A 15 23.09 25.88 16.05
C ARG A 15 22.77 25.04 14.82
N ILE A 16 23.77 24.38 14.24
CA ILE A 16 23.58 23.48 13.09
C ILE A 16 22.71 22.30 13.50
N LEU A 17 22.97 21.68 14.66
CA LEU A 17 22.16 20.55 15.16
C LEU A 17 20.71 20.94 15.45
N GLN A 18 20.46 22.15 15.97
CA GLN A 18 19.10 22.67 16.16
C GLN A 18 18.38 22.92 14.83
N ASN A 19 19.08 23.43 13.81
CA ASN A 19 18.51 23.64 12.47
C ASN A 19 18.26 22.32 11.69
N VAL A 20 19.10 21.30 11.90
CA VAL A 20 18.95 19.99 11.25
C VAL A 20 17.75 19.22 11.80
N ARG A 21 17.35 19.49 13.05
CA ARG A 21 16.05 19.08 13.61
C ARG A 21 14.93 19.90 12.97
N LYS A 22 14.63 19.63 11.69
CA LYS A 22 13.39 20.07 11.05
C LYS A 22 12.23 19.59 11.93
N GLN A 23 11.62 20.51 12.68
CA GLN A 23 10.31 20.27 13.27
C GLN A 23 9.38 19.89 12.11
N ASN A 24 8.74 18.73 12.21
CA ASN A 24 7.77 18.32 11.20
C ASN A 24 6.67 19.39 11.21
N PRO A 25 6.46 20.17 10.13
CA PRO A 25 5.51 21.28 10.15
C PRO A 25 4.08 20.82 10.48
N PHE A 26 3.82 19.52 10.37
CA PHE A 26 2.61 18.85 10.80
C PHE A 26 2.98 17.62 11.64
N PRO A 27 2.96 17.71 12.99
CA PRO A 27 3.12 16.52 13.82
C PRO A 27 1.97 15.54 13.57
N GLU A 28 2.28 14.23 13.61
CA GLU A 28 1.29 13.17 13.44
C GLU A 28 0.23 13.31 14.55
N ALA A 29 -1.03 13.51 14.16
CA ALA A 29 -2.09 13.84 15.10
C ALA A 29 -2.32 12.65 16.04
N GLU A 30 -2.11 12.84 17.34
CA GLU A 30 -2.52 11.86 18.36
C GLU A 30 -4.00 11.52 18.16
N GLU A 31 -4.31 10.23 17.92
CA GLU A 31 -5.68 9.74 17.79
C GLU A 31 -6.40 9.84 19.15
N LYS A 32 -6.92 11.03 19.45
CA LYS A 32 -7.75 11.24 20.65
C LYS A 32 -9.07 10.50 20.48
N PRO A 33 -9.60 9.87 21.55
CA PRO A 33 -10.89 9.21 21.49
C PRO A 33 -11.97 10.19 21.03
N VAL A 34 -12.85 9.74 20.14
CA VAL A 34 -13.91 10.58 19.54
C VAL A 34 -14.86 11.06 20.63
N LYS A 35 -14.67 12.30 21.09
CA LYS A 35 -15.56 12.95 22.06
C LYS A 35 -16.88 13.31 21.37
N ARG A 36 -17.96 12.66 21.77
CA ARG A 36 -19.31 12.97 21.29
C ARG A 36 -19.91 14.07 22.15
N TYR A 37 -19.92 15.29 21.63
CA TYR A 37 -20.59 16.42 22.27
C TYR A 37 -22.05 16.47 21.80
N ARG A 38 -22.98 16.63 22.75
CA ARG A 38 -24.38 16.99 22.44
C ARG A 38 -24.49 18.51 22.55
N LEU A 39 -24.99 19.16 21.50
CA LEU A 39 -25.30 20.58 21.57
C LEU A 39 -26.47 20.76 22.55
N HIS A 40 -26.32 21.65 23.52
CA HIS A 40 -27.43 22.13 24.32
C HIS A 40 -27.89 23.47 23.74
N GLY A 41 -29.02 23.47 23.04
CA GLY A 41 -29.61 24.66 22.39
C GLY A 41 -29.82 24.54 20.87
N ASP A 42 -30.30 25.62 20.26
CA ASP A 42 -30.64 25.70 18.83
C ASP A 42 -29.51 26.36 18.01
N PHE A 43 -28.97 25.65 17.00
CA PHE A 43 -27.99 26.22 16.06
C PHE A 43 -28.48 27.49 15.33
N LYS A 44 -29.80 27.66 15.18
CA LYS A 44 -30.41 28.83 14.55
C LYS A 44 -30.35 30.10 15.41
N LYS A 45 -30.25 29.94 16.74
CA LYS A 45 -30.20 31.04 17.71
C LYS A 45 -28.77 31.32 18.20
N ALA A 46 -27.82 30.44 17.87
CA ALA A 46 -26.42 30.63 18.21
C ALA A 46 -25.83 31.85 17.47
N PRO A 47 -25.05 32.71 18.15
CA PRO A 47 -24.39 33.83 17.49
C PRO A 47 -23.43 33.32 16.42
N LYS A 48 -23.46 33.95 15.23
CA LYS A 48 -22.50 33.64 14.17
C LYS A 48 -21.10 33.96 14.67
N MET A 49 -20.13 33.12 14.31
CA MET A 49 -18.73 33.42 14.59
C MET A 49 -18.29 34.66 13.81
N THR A 50 -17.60 35.57 14.50
CA THR A 50 -17.06 36.81 13.93
C THR A 50 -15.57 36.98 14.28
N GLY A 51 -14.90 37.93 13.62
CA GLY A 51 -13.50 38.27 13.86
C GLY A 51 -12.49 37.18 13.45
N LEU A 52 -11.34 37.16 14.13
CA LEU A 52 -10.23 36.24 13.84
C LEU A 52 -10.63 34.77 13.88
N ARG A 53 -11.58 34.40 14.75
CA ARG A 53 -12.05 33.01 14.88
C ARG A 53 -12.78 32.56 13.62
N ALA A 54 -13.57 33.43 12.98
CA ALA A 54 -14.23 33.14 11.71
C ALA A 54 -13.22 33.01 10.56
N LEU A 55 -12.19 33.87 10.55
CA LEU A 55 -11.09 33.82 9.59
C LEU A 55 -10.32 32.50 9.70
N TYR A 56 -9.99 32.07 10.91
CA TYR A 56 -9.34 30.77 11.16
C TYR A 56 -10.16 29.60 10.58
N PHE A 57 -11.46 29.52 10.88
CA PHE A 57 -12.31 28.47 10.33
C PHE A 57 -12.44 28.55 8.81
N ARG A 58 -12.48 29.75 8.23
CA ARG A 58 -12.45 29.91 6.77
C ARG A 58 -11.17 29.31 6.19
N TYR A 59 -10.02 29.63 6.76
CA TYR A 59 -8.74 29.07 6.35
C TYR A 59 -8.69 27.54 6.46
N CYS A 60 -9.20 26.97 7.56
CA CYS A 60 -9.30 25.51 7.73
C CYS A 60 -10.19 24.83 6.68
N TYR A 61 -11.25 25.50 6.19
CA TYR A 61 -12.06 25.00 5.08
C TYR A 61 -11.31 25.04 3.75
N GLU A 62 -10.60 26.14 3.45
CA GLU A 62 -9.83 26.28 2.19
C GLU A 62 -8.68 25.26 2.12
N LEU A 63 -7.98 25.04 3.24
CA LEU A 63 -6.94 24.02 3.34
C LEU A 63 -7.47 22.58 3.40
N HIS A 64 -8.79 22.39 3.35
CA HIS A 64 -9.45 21.06 3.45
C HIS A 64 -9.10 20.28 4.74
N ILE A 65 -8.62 20.96 5.77
CA ILE A 65 -8.40 20.39 7.11
C ILE A 65 -9.76 20.05 7.74
N ILE A 66 -10.76 20.92 7.54
CA ILE A 66 -12.15 20.67 7.93
C ILE A 66 -12.96 20.50 6.66
N VAL A 67 -13.55 19.32 6.47
CA VAL A 67 -14.43 19.07 5.33
C VAL A 67 -15.85 19.51 5.69
N LYS A 68 -16.38 20.54 5.00
CA LYS A 68 -17.71 21.13 5.28
C LYS A 68 -18.86 20.14 5.17
N ARG A 69 -18.75 19.19 4.24
CA ARG A 69 -19.73 18.15 3.98
C ARG A 69 -18.98 16.87 3.59
N PRO A 70 -18.46 16.12 4.57
CA PRO A 70 -17.67 14.91 4.27
C PRO A 70 -18.50 13.88 3.50
N ALA A 71 -19.83 13.87 3.70
CA ALA A 71 -20.75 13.02 2.97
C ALA A 71 -21.02 13.47 1.52
N SER A 72 -20.73 14.73 1.14
CA SER A 72 -20.96 15.25 -0.22
C SER A 72 -19.68 15.33 -1.06
N VAL A 73 -18.51 14.98 -0.51
CA VAL A 73 -17.32 14.75 -1.32
C VAL A 73 -17.61 13.53 -2.21
N LYS A 74 -17.46 13.66 -3.53
CA LYS A 74 -17.61 12.53 -4.44
C LYS A 74 -16.61 11.46 -3.99
N ARG A 75 -17.11 10.37 -3.41
CA ARG A 75 -16.28 9.23 -3.04
C ARG A 75 -15.59 8.74 -4.31
N VAL A 76 -14.30 8.44 -4.20
CA VAL A 76 -13.55 7.79 -5.28
C VAL A 76 -14.36 6.55 -5.70
N PRO A 77 -14.69 6.40 -7.01
CA PRO A 77 -15.47 5.28 -7.48
C PRO A 77 -14.81 3.97 -7.06
N PHE A 78 -15.63 2.94 -6.89
CA PHE A 78 -15.19 1.66 -6.36
C PHE A 78 -14.04 1.06 -7.21
N SER A 79 -14.15 1.11 -8.54
CA SER A 79 -13.10 0.67 -9.47
C SER A 79 -11.75 1.31 -9.18
N LEU A 80 -11.70 2.65 -9.06
CA LEU A 80 -10.45 3.34 -8.76
C LEU A 80 -9.87 2.99 -7.38
N ARG A 81 -10.72 2.69 -6.38
CA ARG A 81 -10.23 2.21 -5.08
C ARG A 81 -9.62 0.82 -5.20
N GLU A 82 -10.24 -0.07 -5.96
CA GLU A 82 -9.67 -1.39 -6.24
C GLU A 82 -8.35 -1.28 -6.99
N ASP A 83 -8.24 -0.36 -7.96
CA ASP A 83 -7.01 -0.10 -8.69
C ASP A 83 -5.87 0.32 -7.76
N VAL A 84 -6.14 1.26 -6.85
CA VAL A 84 -5.16 1.69 -5.84
C VAL A 84 -4.74 0.52 -4.94
N ILE A 85 -5.71 -0.27 -4.47
CA ILE A 85 -5.41 -1.46 -3.64
C ILE A 85 -4.55 -2.47 -4.41
N ARG A 86 -4.81 -2.67 -5.71
CA ARG A 86 -3.99 -3.53 -6.57
C ARG A 86 -2.58 -2.99 -6.73
N LEU A 87 -2.43 -1.68 -6.98
CA LEU A 87 -1.13 -1.03 -7.10
C LEU A 87 -0.31 -1.16 -5.81
N ASP A 88 -0.93 -0.93 -4.65
CA ASP A 88 -0.27 -1.08 -3.35
C ASP A 88 0.23 -2.51 -3.12
N ARG A 89 -0.57 -3.51 -3.51
CA ARG A 89 -0.15 -4.92 -3.48
C ARG A 89 1.06 -5.17 -4.38
N TYR A 90 1.04 -4.67 -5.62
CA TYR A 90 2.15 -4.85 -6.56
C TYR A 90 3.43 -4.17 -6.09
N ILE A 91 3.32 -2.97 -5.49
CA ILE A 91 4.45 -2.28 -4.89
C ILE A 91 5.04 -3.12 -3.74
N ALA A 92 4.20 -3.72 -2.89
CA ALA A 92 4.65 -4.57 -1.80
C ALA A 92 5.38 -5.82 -2.31
N GLU A 93 4.82 -6.50 -3.32
CA GLU A 93 5.45 -7.67 -3.97
C GLU A 93 6.78 -7.31 -4.62
N ALA A 94 6.85 -6.21 -5.38
CA ALA A 94 8.08 -5.78 -6.04
C ALA A 94 9.17 -5.40 -5.02
N ARG A 95 8.80 -4.70 -3.95
CA ARG A 95 9.72 -4.39 -2.84
C ARG A 95 10.23 -5.65 -2.16
N PHE A 96 9.37 -6.63 -1.94
CA PHE A 96 9.74 -7.91 -1.34
C PHE A 96 10.75 -8.68 -2.20
N LEU A 97 10.46 -8.82 -3.51
CA LEU A 97 11.38 -9.46 -4.46
C LEU A 97 12.75 -8.78 -4.49
N GLY A 98 12.77 -7.44 -4.51
CA GLY A 98 14.02 -6.67 -4.48
C GLY A 98 14.79 -6.80 -3.17
N LYS A 99 14.09 -6.77 -2.03
CA LYS A 99 14.69 -6.88 -0.69
C LYS A 99 15.32 -8.25 -0.46
N GLU A 100 14.60 -9.32 -0.77
CA GLU A 100 15.07 -10.70 -0.57
C GLU A 100 15.91 -11.21 -1.76
N LYS A 101 16.10 -10.38 -2.81
CA LYS A 101 16.85 -10.68 -4.04
C LYS A 101 16.39 -11.96 -4.74
N ILE A 102 15.07 -12.15 -4.80
CA ILE A 102 14.45 -13.32 -5.42
C ILE A 102 14.32 -13.06 -6.93
N GLY A 103 15.04 -13.84 -7.73
CA GLY A 103 15.02 -13.75 -9.20
C GLY A 103 14.27 -14.89 -9.89
N THR A 104 14.08 -16.03 -9.23
CA THR A 104 13.46 -17.22 -9.82
C THR A 104 12.30 -17.75 -9.00
N ILE A 105 11.42 -18.52 -9.66
CA ILE A 105 10.29 -19.18 -8.98
C ILE A 105 10.80 -20.19 -7.94
N GLY A 106 11.89 -20.91 -8.23
CA GLY A 106 12.51 -21.84 -7.26
C GLY A 106 12.97 -21.13 -5.99
N GLN A 107 13.62 -19.96 -6.12
CA GLN A 107 14.01 -19.16 -4.95
C GLN A 107 12.80 -18.69 -4.14
N LEU A 108 11.69 -18.37 -4.81
CA LEU A 108 10.43 -17.98 -4.15
C LEU A 108 9.83 -19.16 -3.36
N THR A 109 9.84 -20.37 -3.93
CA THR A 109 9.33 -21.58 -3.26
C THR A 109 10.21 -21.97 -2.07
N ASP A 110 11.54 -21.90 -2.22
CA ASP A 110 12.48 -22.21 -1.14
C ASP A 110 12.36 -21.20 0.01
N TYR A 111 12.18 -19.92 -0.30
CA TYR A 111 11.93 -18.91 0.73
C TYR A 111 10.63 -19.20 1.48
N ARG A 112 9.57 -19.55 0.75
CA ARG A 112 8.25 -19.86 1.31
C ARG A 112 8.31 -21.06 2.27
N THR A 113 8.96 -22.15 1.88
CA THR A 113 9.11 -23.35 2.73
C THR A 113 9.88 -23.03 4.00
N ASN A 114 11.03 -22.35 3.87
CA ASN A 114 11.83 -21.90 5.01
C ASN A 114 11.04 -20.98 5.96
N ALA A 115 10.24 -20.06 5.41
CA ALA A 115 9.40 -19.17 6.21
C ALA A 115 8.28 -19.95 6.94
N GLN A 116 7.68 -20.96 6.30
CA GLN A 116 6.67 -21.82 6.92
C GLN A 116 7.25 -22.68 8.05
N GLU A 117 8.45 -23.24 7.88
CA GLU A 117 9.16 -23.98 8.93
C GLU A 117 9.46 -23.08 10.14
N LYS A 118 9.98 -21.86 9.90
CA LYS A 118 10.21 -20.86 10.95
C LYS A 118 8.91 -20.50 11.67
N ILE A 119 7.80 -20.35 10.95
CA ILE A 119 6.48 -20.11 11.55
C ILE A 119 6.08 -21.26 12.47
N ALA A 120 6.27 -22.51 12.05
CA ALA A 120 5.94 -23.68 12.87
C ALA A 120 6.75 -23.70 14.18
N VAL A 121 8.06 -23.45 14.10
CA VAL A 121 8.94 -23.35 15.28
C VAL A 121 8.51 -22.22 16.22
N LEU A 122 8.22 -21.03 15.69
CA LEU A 122 7.81 -19.88 16.49
C LEU A 122 6.41 -20.07 17.12
N ILE A 123 5.51 -20.81 16.47
CA ILE A 123 4.22 -21.18 17.06
C ILE A 123 4.42 -22.04 18.30
N GLN A 124 5.30 -23.04 18.22
CA GLN A 124 5.64 -23.91 19.36
C GLN A 124 6.31 -23.11 20.49
N LYS A 125 7.30 -22.28 20.16
CA LYS A 125 7.95 -21.38 21.12
C LYS A 125 6.93 -20.48 21.83
N ARG A 126 5.96 -19.92 21.09
CA ARG A 126 4.91 -19.08 21.67
C ARG A 126 3.95 -19.87 22.58
N SER A 127 3.61 -21.12 22.24
CA SER A 127 2.80 -21.96 23.14
C SER A 127 3.54 -22.27 24.43
N ASP A 128 4.84 -22.56 24.34
CA ASP A 128 5.67 -22.84 25.51
C ASP A 128 5.79 -21.62 26.42
N LEU A 129 6.08 -20.45 25.85
CA LEU A 129 6.12 -19.18 26.59
C LEU A 129 4.77 -18.86 27.26
N ARG A 130 3.64 -19.15 26.59
CA ARG A 130 2.31 -18.98 27.20
C ARG A 130 2.07 -19.95 28.37
N ASN A 131 2.57 -21.17 28.28
CA ASN A 131 2.50 -22.14 29.37
C ASN A 131 3.41 -21.72 30.54
N GLN A 132 4.61 -21.22 30.26
CA GLN A 132 5.52 -20.64 31.25
C GLN A 132 4.91 -19.41 31.93
N LEU A 133 4.24 -18.52 31.18
CA LEU A 133 3.53 -17.37 31.73
C LEU A 133 2.45 -17.80 32.73
N LYS A 134 1.69 -18.86 32.43
CA LYS A 134 0.68 -19.39 33.37
C LYS A 134 1.32 -19.91 34.66
N ARG A 135 2.51 -20.53 34.59
CA ARG A 135 3.22 -21.05 35.76
C ARG A 135 3.76 -19.92 36.64
N THR A 136 4.42 -18.94 36.04
CA THR A 136 4.98 -17.76 36.76
C THR A 136 3.90 -16.92 37.42
N LEU A 137 2.75 -16.74 36.76
CA LEU A 137 1.60 -16.07 37.37
C LEU A 137 1.04 -16.81 38.61
N ARG A 138 1.12 -18.14 38.65
CA ARG A 138 0.73 -18.93 39.85
C ARG A 138 1.74 -18.79 40.98
N GLN A 139 3.00 -18.52 40.66
CA GLN A 139 4.08 -18.32 41.63
C GLN A 139 4.08 -16.91 42.23
N GLY A 140 3.33 -15.96 41.65
CA GLY A 140 3.24 -14.58 42.15
C GLY A 140 4.36 -13.65 41.67
N ASP A 141 5.25 -14.11 40.79
CA ASP A 141 6.38 -13.33 40.30
C ASP A 141 5.97 -12.38 39.15
N GLU A 142 5.44 -11.20 39.51
CA GLU A 142 4.97 -10.22 38.53
C GLU A 142 6.06 -9.74 37.57
N LYS A 143 7.29 -9.54 38.07
CA LYS A 143 8.43 -9.10 37.24
C LYS A 143 8.76 -10.14 36.16
N ALA A 144 8.84 -11.42 36.53
CA ALA A 144 9.08 -12.49 35.57
C ALA A 144 7.93 -12.62 34.56
N ALA A 145 6.69 -12.46 35.02
CA ALA A 145 5.53 -12.49 34.13
C ALA A 145 5.53 -11.34 33.11
N THR A 146 5.99 -10.14 33.48
CA THR A 146 6.12 -9.02 32.52
C THR A 146 7.18 -9.27 31.45
N ALA A 147 8.32 -9.87 31.81
CA ALA A 147 9.36 -10.24 30.85
C ALA A 147 8.86 -11.28 29.84
N ILE A 148 8.19 -12.33 30.30
CA ILE A 148 7.62 -13.36 29.42
C ILE A 148 6.54 -12.78 28.50
N LYS A 149 5.72 -11.83 28.97
CA LYS A 149 4.75 -11.13 28.11
C LYS A 149 5.44 -10.34 26.99
N ALA A 150 6.56 -9.68 27.28
CA ALA A 150 7.35 -8.97 26.28
C ALA A 150 7.94 -9.93 25.24
N GLU A 151 8.46 -11.08 25.65
CA GLU A 151 8.94 -12.12 24.73
C GLU A 151 7.82 -12.68 23.84
N ILE A 152 6.64 -12.94 24.41
CA ILE A 152 5.46 -13.37 23.63
C ILE A 152 5.08 -12.31 22.59
N ALA A 153 5.17 -11.03 22.94
CA ALA A 153 4.88 -9.93 22.02
C ALA A 153 5.90 -9.88 20.88
N ALA A 154 7.20 -10.04 21.18
CA ALA A 154 8.26 -10.10 20.16
C ALA A 154 8.05 -11.28 19.19
N VAL A 155 7.84 -12.50 19.72
CA VAL A 155 7.56 -13.68 18.88
C VAL A 155 6.29 -13.50 18.06
N SER A 156 5.27 -12.84 18.60
CA SER A 156 4.03 -12.55 17.86
C SER A 156 4.23 -11.53 16.74
N ALA A 157 5.13 -10.56 16.92
CA ALA A 157 5.50 -9.59 15.89
C ALA A 157 6.28 -10.27 14.75
N GLU A 158 7.25 -11.12 15.08
CA GLU A 158 8.00 -11.94 14.10
C GLU A 158 7.06 -12.84 13.29
N LEU A 159 6.16 -13.55 13.95
CA LEU A 159 5.13 -14.37 13.29
C LEU A 159 4.27 -13.54 12.32
N LYS A 160 3.92 -12.31 12.68
CA LYS A 160 3.14 -11.41 11.82
C LYS A 160 3.95 -11.00 10.59
N GLY A 161 5.25 -10.77 10.73
CA GLY A 161 6.16 -10.49 9.62
C GLY A 161 6.23 -11.67 8.64
N LEU A 162 6.61 -12.84 9.14
CA LEU A 162 6.77 -14.05 8.32
C LEU A 162 5.47 -14.44 7.59
N ARG A 163 4.30 -14.33 8.25
CA ARG A 163 3.01 -14.62 7.61
C ARG A 163 2.69 -13.66 6.46
N LYS A 164 3.06 -12.39 6.59
CA LYS A 164 2.91 -11.43 5.49
C LYS A 164 3.82 -11.79 4.33
N GLU A 165 5.06 -12.18 4.61
CA GLU A 165 6.02 -12.60 3.57
C GLU A 165 5.53 -13.85 2.84
N VAL A 166 5.03 -14.87 3.55
CA VAL A 166 4.40 -16.05 2.92
C VAL A 166 3.21 -15.65 2.05
N SER A 167 2.35 -14.74 2.52
CA SER A 167 1.22 -14.24 1.72
C SER A 167 1.66 -13.48 0.47
N LEU A 168 2.82 -12.80 0.52
CA LEU A 168 3.40 -12.14 -0.66
C LEU A 168 3.93 -13.19 -1.64
N CYS A 169 4.59 -14.26 -1.17
CA CYS A 169 4.99 -15.37 -2.03
C CYS A 169 3.80 -15.99 -2.76
N ASP A 170 2.70 -16.27 -2.04
CA ASP A 170 1.47 -16.83 -2.63
C ASP A 170 0.87 -15.90 -3.71
N GLY A 171 0.85 -14.58 -3.43
CA GLY A 171 0.35 -13.58 -4.37
C GLY A 171 1.21 -13.50 -5.65
N ILE A 172 2.53 -13.52 -5.50
CA ILE A 172 3.48 -13.50 -6.62
C ILE A 172 3.34 -14.77 -7.46
N GLU A 173 3.22 -15.94 -6.83
CA GLU A 173 3.04 -17.22 -7.51
C GLU A 173 1.77 -17.21 -8.37
N GLN A 174 0.62 -16.87 -7.77
CA GLN A 174 -0.66 -16.75 -8.48
C GLN A 174 -0.60 -15.75 -9.64
N ARG A 175 -0.01 -14.57 -9.39
CA ARG A 175 0.12 -13.53 -10.43
C ARG A 175 1.05 -13.96 -11.55
N SER A 176 2.17 -14.61 -11.26
CA SER A 176 3.09 -15.08 -12.29
C SER A 176 2.42 -16.06 -13.26
N GLY A 177 1.53 -16.92 -12.73
CA GLY A 177 0.65 -17.77 -13.53
C GLY A 177 -0.30 -16.95 -14.41
N GLN A 178 -1.01 -15.97 -13.85
CA GLN A 178 -1.95 -15.12 -14.60
C GLN A 178 -1.26 -14.26 -15.67
N VAL A 179 -0.07 -13.72 -15.39
CA VAL A 179 0.69 -12.95 -16.36
C VAL A 179 1.10 -13.82 -17.55
N LYS A 180 1.49 -15.07 -17.28
CA LYS A 180 1.82 -16.04 -18.32
C LYS A 180 0.62 -16.37 -19.21
N THR A 181 -0.58 -16.55 -18.64
CA THR A 181 -1.81 -16.79 -19.42
C THR A 181 -2.22 -15.56 -20.23
N ASN A 182 -2.21 -14.38 -19.62
CA ASN A 182 -2.60 -13.13 -20.29
C ASN A 182 -1.66 -12.81 -21.46
N LEU A 183 -0.37 -13.08 -21.31
CA LEU A 183 0.61 -12.92 -22.39
C LEU A 183 0.37 -13.89 -23.55
N GLY A 184 -0.13 -15.10 -23.27
CA GLY A 184 -0.56 -16.04 -24.29
C GLY A 184 -1.75 -15.53 -25.09
N LEU A 185 -2.80 -15.05 -24.39
CA LEU A 185 -4.00 -14.48 -25.01
C LEU A 185 -3.65 -13.25 -25.88
N LEU A 186 -2.84 -12.32 -25.36
CA LEU A 186 -2.41 -11.15 -26.11
C LEU A 186 -1.62 -11.50 -27.38
N LYS A 187 -0.86 -12.60 -27.38
CA LYS A 187 -0.17 -13.07 -28.60
C LYS A 187 -1.17 -13.61 -29.62
N GLN A 188 -2.15 -14.40 -29.16
CA GLN A 188 -3.20 -14.93 -30.02
C GLN A 188 -4.06 -13.82 -30.63
N GLU A 189 -4.48 -12.84 -29.83
CA GLU A 189 -5.21 -11.65 -30.31
C GLU A 189 -4.42 -10.90 -31.39
N LYS A 190 -3.12 -10.63 -31.14
CA LYS A 190 -2.26 -9.98 -32.13
C LYS A 190 -2.07 -10.81 -33.40
N GLU A 191 -2.04 -12.13 -33.31
CA GLU A 191 -1.98 -13.01 -34.47
C GLU A 191 -3.28 -13.00 -35.26
N ILE A 192 -4.43 -12.96 -34.59
CA ILE A 192 -5.75 -12.84 -35.22
C ILE A 192 -5.87 -11.48 -35.92
N GLU A 193 -5.57 -10.37 -35.23
CA GLU A 193 -5.59 -9.02 -35.81
C GLU A 193 -4.66 -8.90 -37.03
N ARG A 194 -3.50 -9.55 -37.00
CA ARG A 194 -2.58 -9.59 -38.15
C ARG A 194 -3.20 -10.35 -39.33
N LYS A 195 -3.81 -11.51 -39.06
CA LYS A 195 -4.50 -12.31 -40.08
C LYS A 195 -5.67 -11.55 -40.70
N GLU A 196 -6.50 -10.89 -39.88
CA GLU A 196 -7.62 -10.04 -40.33
C GLU A 196 -7.14 -8.91 -41.25
N LYS A 197 -6.09 -8.18 -40.86
CA LYS A 197 -5.50 -7.14 -41.72
C LYS A 197 -4.99 -7.68 -43.04
N THR A 198 -4.35 -8.87 -43.05
CA THR A 198 -3.89 -9.49 -44.30
C THR A 198 -5.01 -10.03 -45.18
N THR A 199 -6.14 -10.46 -44.59
CA THR A 199 -7.32 -10.89 -45.36
C THR A 199 -8.07 -9.72 -45.97
N ASP A 200 -8.13 -8.58 -45.27
CA ASP A 200 -8.75 -7.35 -45.78
C ASP A 200 -7.97 -6.70 -46.93
N GLU A 201 -6.66 -6.98 -47.07
CA GLU A 201 -5.81 -6.45 -48.13
C GLU A 201 -5.99 -7.13 -49.50
N HIS A 202 -6.73 -8.24 -49.60
CA HIS A 202 -6.84 -9.04 -50.84
C HIS A 202 -8.26 -9.21 -51.40
N ILE A 203 -8.96 -8.10 -51.67
CA ILE A 203 -9.97 -8.06 -52.74
C ILE A 203 -9.85 -6.73 -53.52
N ARG A 204 -8.68 -6.48 -54.12
CA ARG A 204 -8.63 -5.58 -55.30
C ARG A 204 -9.10 -6.41 -56.49
N ARG A 205 -10.40 -6.37 -56.75
CA ARG A 205 -11.00 -6.85 -58.00
C ARG A 205 -10.29 -6.16 -59.17
N SER A 206 -9.30 -6.85 -59.75
CA SER A 206 -8.90 -6.57 -61.12
C SER A 206 -10.07 -7.01 -62.01
N GLY A 207 -11.01 -6.07 -62.21
CA GLY A 207 -12.04 -6.17 -63.24
C GLY A 207 -11.41 -5.96 -64.61
N GLY A 208 -10.52 -6.87 -65.01
CA GLY A 208 -10.02 -6.96 -66.37
C GLY A 208 -11.09 -7.57 -67.25
N SER A 209 -11.70 -6.76 -68.09
CA SER A 209 -12.70 -7.12 -69.09
C SER A 209 -12.16 -8.13 -70.10
N GLY A 210 -12.32 -9.43 -69.82
CA GLY A 210 -12.09 -10.53 -70.74
C GLY A 210 -13.40 -11.10 -71.28
N ARG A 211 -14.24 -10.29 -71.94
CA ARG A 211 -15.36 -10.81 -72.74
C ARG A 211 -14.87 -11.00 -74.18
N ALA A 212 -14.79 -12.25 -74.63
CA ALA A 212 -14.64 -12.55 -76.05
C ALA A 212 -15.95 -12.18 -76.78
N TYR A 213 -15.81 -11.50 -77.92
CA TYR A 213 -16.92 -11.14 -78.80
C TYR A 213 -17.51 -12.39 -79.46
N ASP A 214 -18.81 -12.65 -79.24
CA ASP A 214 -19.57 -13.73 -79.89
C ASP A 214 -20.46 -13.13 -81.01
N PRO A 215 -20.21 -13.45 -82.29
CA PRO A 215 -20.91 -12.85 -83.43
C PRO A 215 -22.28 -13.48 -83.75
N LYS A 216 -22.84 -14.39 -82.95
CA LYS A 216 -24.10 -15.09 -83.29
C LYS A 216 -25.27 -14.76 -82.35
N ARG A 217 -25.73 -13.51 -82.38
CA ARG A 217 -27.11 -13.16 -82.00
C ARG A 217 -27.69 -12.15 -83.00
N ARG A 218 -28.42 -12.68 -83.98
CA ARG A 218 -29.49 -11.97 -84.69
C ARG A 218 -30.80 -12.64 -84.32
#